data_AF-A0A1G5G9Z0-F1
#
_entry.id   AF-A0A1G5G9Z0-F1
#
_cell.length_a   1.000
_cell.length_b   1.000
_cell.length_c   1.000
_cell.angle_alpha   90.00
_cell.angle_beta   90.00
_cell.angle_gamma   90.00
#
_symmetry.space_group_name_H-M   'P 1'
#
loop_
_entity.id
_entity.type
_entity.pdbx_description
1 polymer ?
#
loop_
_entity_poly.entity_id
_entity_poly.type
_entity_poly.pdbx_seq_one_letter_code
_entity_poly.pdbx_strand_id
1 'polypeptide(L)'
;MMRIFLFAAIGLLTACDKDDQNAMPYYVAPAGTADVTLTMTGGSTYELDGPCGWAYAGGVGYVGANQTDNSLKTFSIDTNLTELPSVTTTFTLTDDALDEDPTKARIHLTEFVGSSFVSWDSTTASGQVTFAVNGNEVTVDLSGITLEAESSNDVPYDNNGTLSGTLKFYK
;
A
#
# COMPACT_ATOMS: atom_id res chain seq x y z
N MET A 1 40.98 -52.00 11.33
CA MET A 1 41.83 -50.98 10.68
C MET A 1 41.12 -49.65 10.82
N MET A 2 41.79 -48.70 11.49
CA MET A 2 41.56 -47.25 11.53
C MET A 2 40.20 -46.65 11.97
N ARG A 3 40.35 -45.70 12.91
CA ARG A 3 39.36 -44.83 13.57
C ARG A 3 38.77 -43.80 12.61
N ILE A 4 37.60 -43.25 12.95
CA ILE A 4 37.35 -41.79 13.01
C ILE A 4 36.29 -41.55 14.10
N PHE A 5 36.70 -40.83 15.15
CA PHE A 5 35.83 -40.06 16.02
C PHE A 5 35.60 -38.71 15.32
N LEU A 6 34.37 -38.19 15.32
CA LEU A 6 34.17 -36.75 15.18
C LEU A 6 33.04 -36.26 16.08
N PHE A 7 33.33 -35.11 16.67
CA PHE A 7 32.69 -34.44 17.79
C PHE A 7 31.36 -33.75 17.44
N ALA A 8 30.47 -33.75 18.44
CA ALA A 8 29.59 -32.69 18.94
C ALA A 8 29.01 -31.61 18.01
N ALA A 9 27.69 -31.45 18.11
CA ALA A 9 27.08 -30.15 18.44
C ALA A 9 25.70 -30.38 19.10
N ILE A 10 25.64 -30.21 20.42
CA ILE A 10 24.39 -30.05 21.16
C ILE A 10 23.96 -28.59 20.91
N GLY A 11 23.00 -28.41 20.01
CA GLY A 11 22.31 -27.12 19.83
C GLY A 11 21.28 -26.94 20.92
N LEU A 12 21.59 -26.10 21.90
CA LEU A 12 20.67 -25.61 22.92
C LEU A 12 19.51 -24.87 22.24
N LEU A 13 18.30 -25.41 22.39
CA LEU A 13 17.06 -24.68 22.18
C LEU A 13 16.94 -23.64 23.30
N THR A 14 17.34 -22.40 23.04
CA THR A 14 16.88 -21.26 23.83
C THR A 14 15.47 -20.91 23.37
N ALA A 15 14.48 -21.62 23.93
CA ALA A 15 13.12 -21.13 23.96
C ALA A 15 13.11 -19.86 24.83
N CYS A 16 12.84 -18.71 24.20
CA CYS A 16 12.46 -17.52 24.92
C CYS A 16 11.01 -17.70 25.41
N ASP A 17 10.85 -18.45 26.50
CA ASP A 17 9.65 -18.36 27.32
C ASP A 17 9.72 -17.03 28.07
N LYS A 18 8.88 -16.08 27.66
CA LYS A 18 8.42 -15.00 28.54
C LYS A 18 6.90 -15.10 28.60
N ASP A 19 6.45 -15.96 29.51
CA ASP A 19 5.10 -15.99 30.03
C ASP A 19 4.97 -14.83 31.04
N ASP A 20 4.35 -13.74 30.61
CA ASP A 20 3.83 -12.67 31.48
C ASP A 20 2.67 -11.97 30.73
N GLN A 21 1.57 -12.71 30.51
CA GLN A 21 0.35 -12.17 29.90
C GLN A 21 -0.66 -11.82 30.99
N ASN A 22 -0.50 -10.63 31.56
CA ASN A 22 -1.59 -9.91 32.20
C ASN A 22 -2.53 -9.44 31.07
N ALA A 23 -3.39 -10.33 30.58
CA ALA A 23 -4.19 -10.14 29.39
C ALA A 23 -5.35 -9.16 29.64
N MET A 24 -5.06 -7.87 29.56
CA MET A 24 -6.05 -6.88 29.16
C MET A 24 -6.51 -7.27 27.74
N PRO A 25 -7.83 -7.25 27.41
CA PRO A 25 -8.26 -7.54 26.05
C PRO A 25 -7.63 -6.52 25.11
N TYR A 26 -6.63 -6.97 24.35
CA TYR A 26 -5.97 -6.16 23.33
C TYR A 26 -6.99 -5.95 22.21
N TYR A 27 -7.43 -4.71 22.03
CA TYR A 27 -8.24 -4.33 20.88
C TYR A 27 -7.39 -4.49 19.62
N VAL A 28 -7.68 -5.51 18.82
CA VAL A 28 -7.11 -5.67 17.48
C VAL A 28 -8.04 -4.92 16.53
N ALA A 29 -7.57 -3.81 15.96
CA ALA A 29 -8.31 -3.15 14.89
C ALA A 29 -8.51 -4.14 13.73
N PRO A 30 -9.71 -4.17 13.11
CA PRO A 30 -9.92 -4.98 11.92
C PRO A 30 -8.94 -4.58 10.81
N ALA A 31 -8.51 -5.54 10.00
CA ALA A 31 -7.68 -5.25 8.84
C ALA A 31 -8.45 -4.31 7.88
N GLY A 32 -7.76 -3.32 7.33
CA GLY A 32 -8.33 -2.49 6.28
C GLY A 32 -8.54 -3.29 5.00
N THR A 33 -9.40 -2.80 4.13
CA THR A 33 -9.76 -3.40 2.85
C THR A 33 -9.57 -2.39 1.72
N ALA A 34 -8.93 -2.82 0.65
CA ALA A 34 -8.85 -2.11 -0.62
C ALA A 34 -9.69 -2.84 -1.66
N ASP A 35 -10.42 -2.05 -2.45
CA ASP A 35 -11.02 -2.41 -3.72
C ASP A 35 -10.63 -1.31 -4.69
N VAL A 36 -9.73 -1.62 -5.64
CA VAL A 36 -9.14 -0.65 -6.56
C VAL A 36 -9.29 -1.20 -7.97
N THR A 37 -9.92 -0.43 -8.84
CA THR A 37 -9.96 -0.74 -10.27
C THR A 37 -9.43 0.44 -11.07
N LEU A 38 -8.39 0.21 -11.86
CA LEU A 38 -7.89 1.13 -12.88
C LEU A 38 -8.43 0.68 -14.25
N THR A 39 -9.30 1.49 -14.84
CA THR A 39 -9.80 1.27 -16.21
C THR A 39 -8.96 2.07 -17.18
N MET A 40 -8.21 1.39 -18.04
CA MET A 40 -7.33 2.02 -19.03
C MET A 40 -8.14 2.52 -20.22
N THR A 41 -7.64 3.57 -20.88
CA THR A 41 -8.30 4.19 -22.04
C THR A 41 -8.50 3.20 -23.22
N GLY A 42 -7.69 2.13 -23.28
CA GLY A 42 -7.81 1.03 -24.24
C GLY A 42 -8.85 -0.05 -23.89
N GLY A 43 -9.54 0.06 -22.75
CA GLY A 43 -10.57 -0.89 -22.30
C GLY A 43 -10.06 -2.02 -21.41
N SER A 44 -8.74 -2.19 -21.26
CA SER A 44 -8.14 -3.10 -20.29
C SER A 44 -8.40 -2.62 -18.85
N THR A 45 -8.51 -3.56 -17.92
CA THR A 45 -8.65 -3.26 -16.50
C THR A 45 -7.49 -3.83 -15.70
N TYR A 46 -7.18 -3.14 -14.61
CA TYR A 46 -6.30 -3.62 -13.56
C TYR A 46 -7.06 -3.54 -12.25
N GLU A 47 -7.24 -4.69 -11.60
CA GLU A 47 -8.01 -4.81 -10.36
C GLU A 47 -7.10 -5.22 -9.21
N LEU A 48 -7.26 -4.59 -8.05
CA LEU A 48 -6.60 -4.95 -6.80
C LEU A 48 -7.64 -5.02 -5.69
N ASP A 49 -7.80 -6.20 -5.11
CA ASP A 49 -8.56 -6.44 -3.89
C ASP A 49 -7.66 -7.05 -2.80
N GLY A 50 -7.77 -6.53 -1.58
CA GLY A 50 -6.99 -7.10 -0.49
C GLY A 50 -6.84 -6.22 0.74
N PRO A 51 -5.95 -6.63 1.67
CA PRO A 51 -5.72 -5.87 2.88
C PRO A 51 -5.06 -4.53 2.56
N CYS A 52 -5.46 -3.49 3.30
CA CYS A 52 -4.79 -2.20 3.27
C CYS A 52 -4.60 -1.62 4.67
N GLY A 53 -3.71 -0.64 4.78
CA GLY A 53 -3.43 0.02 6.05
C GLY A 53 -2.53 1.24 5.88
N TRP A 54 -2.45 2.04 6.92
CA TRP A 54 -1.55 3.17 6.99
C TRP A 54 -0.30 2.82 7.79
N ALA A 55 0.84 3.40 7.39
CA ALA A 55 2.07 3.37 8.16
C ALA A 55 2.87 4.65 7.93
N TYR A 56 3.77 4.93 8.87
CA TYR A 56 4.79 5.97 8.74
C TYR A 56 6.17 5.31 8.77
N ALA A 57 6.92 5.42 7.68
CA ALA A 57 8.25 4.84 7.57
C ALA A 57 9.14 5.70 6.67
N GLY A 58 10.44 5.77 7.00
CA GLY A 58 11.41 6.47 6.15
C GLY A 58 11.12 7.96 5.94
N GLY A 59 10.36 8.61 6.82
CA GLY A 59 9.98 10.01 6.68
C GLY A 59 8.64 10.25 5.98
N VAL A 60 8.00 9.20 5.43
CA VAL A 60 6.79 9.30 4.61
C VAL A 60 5.63 8.56 5.28
N GLY A 61 4.46 9.17 5.30
CA GLY A 61 3.21 8.51 5.67
C GLY A 61 2.57 7.92 4.43
N TYR A 62 2.24 6.63 4.45
CA TYR A 62 1.65 5.98 3.29
C TYR A 62 0.47 5.09 3.66
N VAL A 63 -0.53 5.05 2.79
CA VAL A 63 -1.58 4.03 2.78
C VAL A 63 -1.16 2.99 1.75
N GLY A 64 -0.90 1.76 2.16
CA GLY A 64 -0.50 0.67 1.27
C GLY A 64 -1.58 -0.40 1.16
N ALA A 65 -1.71 -1.01 -0.02
CA ALA A 65 -2.53 -2.18 -0.26
C ALA A 65 -1.80 -3.19 -1.16
N ASN A 66 -2.08 -4.47 -0.95
CA ASN A 66 -1.58 -5.57 -1.78
C ASN A 66 -2.75 -6.44 -2.22
N GLN A 67 -2.65 -7.00 -3.44
CA GLN A 67 -3.59 -8.03 -3.89
C GLN A 67 -3.50 -9.26 -2.99
N THR A 68 -4.66 -9.80 -2.59
CA THR A 68 -4.79 -10.91 -1.61
C THR A 68 -3.90 -12.11 -1.92
N ASP A 69 -3.74 -12.45 -3.20
CA ASP A 69 -3.00 -13.61 -3.70
C ASP A 69 -1.77 -13.24 -4.54
N ASN A 70 -1.43 -11.94 -4.64
CA ASN A 70 -0.26 -11.46 -5.37
C ASN A 70 0.37 -10.26 -4.67
N SER A 71 1.34 -10.50 -3.78
CA SER A 71 2.03 -9.41 -3.07
C SER A 71 2.87 -8.50 -3.97
N LEU A 72 3.14 -8.90 -5.22
CA LEU A 72 3.86 -8.08 -6.19
C LEU A 72 2.94 -7.08 -6.91
N LYS A 73 1.63 -7.14 -6.65
CA LYS A 73 0.62 -6.23 -7.18
C LYS A 73 0.17 -5.32 -6.05
N THR A 74 0.48 -4.03 -6.16
CA THR A 74 0.35 -3.07 -5.06
C THR A 74 -0.30 -1.77 -5.49
N PHE A 75 -0.85 -1.09 -4.50
CA PHE A 75 -1.37 0.26 -4.58
C PHE A 75 -0.84 1.04 -3.38
N SER A 76 -0.45 2.30 -3.56
CA SER A 76 -0.14 3.20 -2.45
C SER A 76 -0.67 4.63 -2.63
N ILE A 77 -0.90 5.29 -1.50
CA ILE A 77 -1.04 6.74 -1.39
C ILE A 77 0.05 7.25 -0.46
N ASP A 78 1.02 7.97 -0.99
CA ASP A 78 2.11 8.56 -0.23
C ASP A 78 1.73 10.01 0.15
N THR A 79 2.04 10.39 1.39
CA THR A 79 1.69 11.68 1.99
C THR A 79 2.83 12.17 2.87
N ASN A 80 2.93 13.48 3.10
CA ASN A 80 3.85 14.05 4.09
C ASN A 80 3.29 14.05 5.52
N LEU A 81 2.31 13.18 5.80
CA LEU A 81 1.75 13.04 7.13
C LEU A 81 2.61 12.16 8.03
N THR A 82 2.77 12.57 9.28
CA THR A 82 3.41 11.75 10.33
C THR A 82 2.40 10.92 11.12
N GLU A 83 1.11 11.25 11.00
CA GLU A 83 -0.03 10.56 11.61
C GLU A 83 -1.26 10.68 10.71
N LEU A 84 -2.19 9.72 10.79
CA LEU A 84 -3.46 9.84 10.08
C LEU A 84 -4.27 11.06 10.56
N PRO A 85 -4.97 11.76 9.66
CA PRO A 85 -5.70 12.95 10.03
C PRO A 85 -6.83 12.63 11.01
N SER A 86 -7.07 13.55 11.96
CA SER A 86 -8.15 13.44 12.93
C SER A 86 -9.52 13.84 12.36
N VAL A 87 -9.52 14.56 11.24
CA VAL A 87 -10.70 15.07 10.52
C VAL A 87 -10.60 14.79 9.03
N THR A 88 -11.73 14.84 8.32
CA THR A 88 -11.73 14.70 6.86
C THR A 88 -10.77 15.69 6.21
N THR A 89 -9.83 15.18 5.42
CA THR A 89 -8.73 15.94 4.83
C THR A 89 -8.60 15.61 3.35
N THR A 90 -8.40 16.63 2.52
CA THR A 90 -8.24 16.49 1.08
C THR A 90 -6.85 16.91 0.67
N PHE A 91 -6.22 16.12 -0.21
CA PHE A 91 -4.89 16.36 -0.75
C PHE A 91 -4.99 16.62 -2.25
N THR A 92 -4.17 17.55 -2.74
CA THR A 92 -3.95 17.69 -4.18
C THR A 92 -2.93 16.65 -4.63
N LEU A 93 -3.24 15.95 -5.71
CA LEU A 93 -2.34 14.96 -6.27
C LEU A 93 -1.17 15.63 -7.01
N THR A 94 -0.01 15.00 -6.94
CA THR A 94 1.24 15.46 -7.58
C THR A 94 2.02 14.25 -8.09
N ASP A 95 2.96 14.51 -9.00
CA ASP A 95 4.00 13.58 -9.45
C ASP A 95 5.33 13.79 -8.69
N ASP A 96 5.53 14.97 -8.10
CA ASP A 96 6.78 15.34 -7.43
C ASP A 96 7.01 14.57 -6.12
N ALA A 97 7.91 13.59 -6.16
CA ALA A 97 8.32 12.77 -5.02
C ALA A 97 9.04 13.54 -3.91
N LEU A 98 9.53 14.74 -4.21
CA LEU A 98 10.27 15.60 -3.27
C LEU A 98 9.42 16.75 -2.73
N ASP A 99 8.14 16.81 -3.10
CA ASP A 99 7.22 17.80 -2.56
C ASP A 99 6.94 17.46 -1.08
N GLU A 100 7.41 18.31 -0.18
CA GLU A 100 7.26 18.16 1.28
C GLU A 100 5.98 18.83 1.81
N ASP A 101 5.13 19.42 0.94
CA ASP A 101 3.89 20.07 1.37
C ASP A 101 2.91 19.03 1.96
N PRO A 102 2.43 19.19 3.20
CA PRO A 102 1.51 18.27 3.86
C PRO A 102 0.11 18.20 3.21
N THR A 103 -0.21 19.11 2.28
CA THR A 103 -1.45 19.12 1.51
C THR A 103 -1.36 18.33 0.20
N LYS A 104 -0.22 17.68 -0.04
CA LYS A 104 0.05 16.89 -1.24
C LYS A 104 0.03 15.41 -0.95
N ALA A 105 -0.37 14.66 -1.96
CA ALA A 105 -0.29 13.22 -1.96
C ALA A 105 0.11 12.71 -3.35
N ARG A 106 0.70 11.52 -3.39
CA ARG A 106 1.02 10.80 -4.62
C ARG A 106 0.35 9.44 -4.59
N ILE A 107 -0.18 9.00 -5.72
CA ILE A 107 -0.80 7.68 -5.85
C ILE A 107 0.03 6.86 -6.83
N HIS A 108 0.28 5.61 -6.44
CA HIS A 108 1.06 4.67 -7.22
C HIS A 108 0.32 3.34 -7.33
N LEU A 109 0.30 2.76 -8.52
CA LEU A 109 -0.10 1.38 -8.79
C LEU A 109 1.07 0.68 -9.43
N THR A 110 1.47 -0.48 -8.91
CA THR A 110 2.62 -1.21 -9.45
C THR A 110 2.37 -2.71 -9.47
N GLU A 111 2.87 -3.38 -10.50
CA GLU A 111 2.87 -4.83 -10.58
C GLU A 111 4.15 -5.36 -11.24
N PHE A 112 4.67 -6.48 -10.72
CA PHE A 112 5.58 -7.32 -11.51
C PHE A 112 4.79 -8.40 -12.26
N VAL A 113 4.72 -8.27 -13.59
CA VAL A 113 4.13 -9.26 -14.49
C VAL A 113 5.26 -10.11 -15.07
N GLY A 114 5.52 -11.26 -14.43
CA GLY A 114 6.67 -12.09 -14.77
C GLY A 114 7.99 -11.38 -14.44
N SER A 115 8.75 -10.98 -15.46
CA SER A 115 9.99 -10.19 -15.30
C SER A 115 9.81 -8.71 -15.62
N SER A 116 8.63 -8.30 -16.10
CA SER A 116 8.34 -6.91 -16.44
C SER A 116 7.73 -6.19 -15.24
N PHE A 117 8.18 -4.96 -15.00
CA PHE A 117 7.56 -4.05 -14.04
C PHE A 117 6.61 -3.14 -14.80
N VAL A 118 5.40 -2.98 -14.29
CA VAL A 118 4.43 -2.01 -14.81
C VAL A 118 3.98 -1.09 -13.69
N SER A 119 3.81 0.20 -14.00
CA SER A 119 3.30 1.15 -13.03
C SER A 119 2.46 2.26 -13.63
N TRP A 120 1.64 2.85 -12.76
CA TRP A 120 0.87 4.06 -13.02
C TRP A 120 0.98 5.01 -11.84
N ASP A 121 1.10 6.28 -12.16
CA ASP A 121 1.45 7.31 -11.20
C ASP A 121 0.47 8.49 -11.32
N SER A 122 0.17 9.12 -10.19
CA SER A 122 -0.57 10.38 -10.21
C SER A 122 0.30 11.53 -10.72
N THR A 123 -0.35 12.49 -11.35
CA THR A 123 0.25 13.76 -11.75
C THR A 123 -0.53 14.92 -11.14
N THR A 124 -0.07 16.15 -11.37
CA THR A 124 -0.81 17.35 -10.98
C THR A 124 -2.18 17.48 -11.68
N ALA A 125 -2.42 16.75 -12.77
CA ALA A 125 -3.71 16.70 -13.47
C ALA A 125 -4.67 15.64 -12.91
N SER A 126 -4.20 14.74 -12.03
CA SER A 126 -5.00 13.64 -11.45
C SER A 126 -6.10 14.08 -10.51
N GLY A 127 -6.10 15.35 -10.08
CA GLY A 127 -7.12 15.93 -9.22
C GLY A 127 -6.76 15.85 -7.74
N GLN A 128 -7.69 15.35 -6.93
CA GLN A 128 -7.60 15.34 -5.47
C GLN A 128 -8.01 13.98 -4.91
N VAL A 129 -7.45 13.64 -3.76
CA VAL A 129 -7.85 12.48 -2.96
C VAL A 129 -8.30 12.94 -1.58
N THR A 130 -9.40 12.39 -1.08
CA THR A 130 -9.97 12.78 0.21
C THR A 130 -9.98 11.61 1.17
N PHE A 131 -9.39 11.81 2.34
CA PHE A 131 -9.44 10.89 3.46
C PHE A 131 -10.62 11.32 4.32
N ALA A 132 -11.75 10.62 4.19
CA ALA A 132 -12.92 10.85 5.03
C ALA A 132 -12.76 10.11 6.36
N VAL A 133 -12.84 10.85 7.47
CA VAL A 133 -12.57 10.32 8.81
C VAL A 133 -13.86 10.23 9.61
N ASN A 134 -14.17 9.04 10.10
CA ASN A 134 -15.31 8.77 10.98
C ASN A 134 -14.83 8.00 12.23
N GLY A 135 -14.44 8.75 13.26
CA GLY A 135 -13.81 8.18 14.45
C GLY A 135 -12.45 7.57 14.11
N ASN A 136 -12.34 6.24 14.28
CA ASN A 136 -11.14 5.47 13.98
C ASN A 136 -11.10 4.97 12.53
N GLU A 137 -12.24 5.00 11.82
CA GLU A 137 -12.33 4.57 10.44
C GLU A 137 -11.93 5.70 9.49
N VAL A 138 -11.12 5.37 8.49
CA VAL A 138 -10.77 6.25 7.37
C VAL A 138 -11.18 5.57 6.09
N THR A 139 -11.92 6.30 5.25
CA THR A 139 -12.32 5.84 3.91
C THR A 139 -11.80 6.78 2.84
N VAL A 140 -11.41 6.22 1.70
CA VAL A 140 -10.94 6.96 0.54
C VAL A 140 -11.70 6.49 -0.69
N ASP A 141 -12.43 7.38 -1.34
CA ASP A 141 -13.03 7.15 -2.66
C ASP A 141 -12.00 7.50 -3.74
N LEU A 142 -11.75 6.56 -4.65
CA LEU A 142 -10.77 6.71 -5.72
C LEU A 142 -11.41 7.13 -7.05
N SER A 143 -12.72 7.24 -7.10
CA SER A 143 -13.49 7.44 -8.33
C SER A 143 -13.08 8.71 -9.07
N GLY A 144 -12.69 8.54 -10.34
CA GLY A 144 -12.40 9.66 -11.25
C GLY A 144 -10.97 10.18 -11.18
N ILE A 145 -10.12 9.65 -10.28
CA ILE A 145 -8.69 9.97 -10.27
C ILE A 145 -8.04 9.31 -11.49
N THR A 146 -7.36 10.09 -12.33
CA THR A 146 -6.63 9.56 -13.48
C THR A 146 -5.17 9.29 -13.11
N LEU A 147 -4.60 8.17 -13.56
CA LEU A 147 -3.18 7.88 -13.44
C LEU A 147 -2.53 7.77 -14.82
N GLU A 148 -1.30 8.24 -14.91
CA GLU A 148 -0.46 8.15 -16.11
C GLU A 148 0.32 6.84 -16.09
N ALA A 149 0.32 6.12 -17.21
CA ALA A 149 1.13 4.92 -17.34
C ALA A 149 2.59 5.30 -17.50
N GLU A 150 3.49 4.57 -16.85
CA GLU A 150 4.91 4.70 -17.13
C GLU A 150 5.22 4.39 -18.59
N SER A 151 6.11 5.18 -19.19
CA SER A 151 6.49 5.05 -20.60
C SER A 151 7.13 3.70 -20.95
N SER A 152 7.58 2.96 -19.93
CA SER A 152 8.18 1.64 -20.04
C SER A 152 7.18 0.48 -19.93
N ASN A 153 5.90 0.76 -19.65
CA ASN A 153 4.87 -0.28 -19.62
C ASN A 153 4.69 -0.89 -21.01
N ASP A 154 4.69 -2.22 -21.08
CA ASP A 154 4.34 -2.96 -22.30
C ASP A 154 2.81 -3.07 -22.47
N VAL A 155 2.36 -3.29 -23.71
CA VAL A 155 0.96 -3.64 -24.01
C VAL A 155 0.55 -4.87 -23.17
N PRO A 156 -0.64 -4.86 -22.52
CA PRO A 156 -1.73 -3.90 -22.66
C PRO A 156 -1.76 -2.77 -21.62
N TYR A 157 -0.66 -2.54 -20.91
CA TYR A 157 -0.53 -1.65 -19.75
C TYR A 157 0.05 -0.28 -20.08
N ASP A 158 0.29 0.00 -21.35
CA ASP A 158 0.90 1.20 -21.93
C ASP A 158 -0.05 2.41 -22.01
N ASN A 159 -1.21 2.34 -21.36
CA ASN A 159 -2.25 3.35 -21.43
C ASN A 159 -2.58 3.91 -20.06
N ASN A 160 -2.80 5.23 -20.01
CA ASN A 160 -3.37 5.92 -18.84
C ASN A 160 -4.73 5.32 -18.48
N GLY A 161 -5.10 5.44 -17.20
CA GLY A 161 -6.36 4.90 -16.70
C GLY A 161 -7.03 5.78 -15.67
N THR A 162 -8.29 5.47 -15.39
CA THR A 162 -9.11 6.12 -14.37
C THR A 162 -9.41 5.13 -13.26
N LEU A 163 -9.14 5.55 -12.03
CA LEU A 163 -9.45 4.81 -10.83
C LEU A 163 -10.93 4.84 -10.48
N SER A 164 -11.33 3.78 -9.80
CA SER A 164 -12.58 3.62 -9.08
C SER A 164 -12.36 2.66 -7.90
N GLY A 165 -13.35 2.58 -7.02
CA GLY A 165 -13.30 1.74 -5.84
C GLY A 165 -13.06 2.53 -4.56
N THR A 166 -12.70 1.83 -3.49
CA THR A 166 -12.63 2.41 -2.15
C THR A 166 -11.55 1.74 -1.31
N LEU A 167 -10.86 2.55 -0.51
CA LEU A 167 -10.03 2.08 0.59
C LEU A 167 -10.79 2.31 1.90
N LYS A 168 -10.67 1.36 2.81
CA LYS A 168 -11.18 1.48 4.17
C LYS A 168 -10.15 0.92 5.13
N PHE A 169 -9.65 1.75 6.04
CA PHE A 169 -8.63 1.34 7.01
C PHE A 169 -8.83 2.09 8.34
N TYR A 170 -8.00 1.77 9.32
CA TYR A 170 -8.19 2.20 10.70
C TYR A 170 -6.93 2.81 11.28
N LYS A 171 -7.10 3.77 12.20
CA LYS A 171 -6.03 4.36 13.01
C LYS A 171 -5.49 3.41 14.07
#